data_AF-A0A4Y6S0K4-F1
#
_entry.id   AF-A0A4Y6S0K4-F1
#
_cell.length_a   1.000
_cell.length_b   1.000
_cell.length_c   1.000
_cell.angle_alpha   90.00
_cell.angle_beta   90.00
_cell.angle_gamma   90.00
#
_symmetry.space_group_name_H-M   'P 1'
#
loop_
_entity.id
_entity.type
_entity.pdbx_description
1 polymer ?
#
loop_
_entity_poly.entity_id
_entity_poly.type
_entity_poly.pdbx_seq_one_letter_code
_entity_poly.pdbx_strand_id
1 'polypeptide(L)'
;MATRSATSRRIDGLLTEYGESHQNATNKFIHWICVPVIVWTVTALLWSLPVPAIFETVPYLNWATVVIALATVYYLTLSIPLAFGMAFIGIVCSIINAAYDLPLPLWQTALAVFVVAWIGQFIGHKIEGKKPSFFKDIQFLLIGPAWLLHFLYRKAGIKY
;
A
#
# COMPACT_ATOMS: atom_id res chain seq x y z
N MET A 1 -8.59 -39.77 -6.94
CA MET A 1 -7.48 -39.23 -7.75
C MET A 1 -7.20 -37.81 -7.26
N ALA A 2 -6.25 -37.65 -6.33
CA ALA A 2 -5.92 -36.33 -5.79
C ALA A 2 -4.93 -35.64 -6.74
N THR A 3 -5.41 -34.70 -7.53
CA THR A 3 -4.54 -33.80 -8.29
C THR A 3 -3.82 -32.90 -7.28
N ARG A 4 -2.54 -33.21 -7.03
CA ARG A 4 -1.61 -32.31 -6.35
C ARG A 4 -1.67 -30.95 -7.06
N SER A 5 -2.12 -29.92 -6.35
CA SER A 5 -2.07 -28.53 -6.79
C SER A 5 -0.63 -28.20 -7.16
N ALA A 6 -0.44 -27.57 -8.32
CA ALA A 6 0.77 -26.82 -8.63
C ALA A 6 1.11 -25.93 -7.42
N THR A 7 2.39 -25.84 -7.08
CA THR A 7 2.90 -25.01 -5.98
C THR A 7 2.25 -23.64 -6.03
N SER A 8 1.37 -23.34 -5.07
CA SER A 8 0.70 -22.03 -4.99
C SER A 8 1.78 -20.96 -4.95
N ARG A 9 1.70 -19.96 -5.83
CA ARG A 9 2.68 -18.87 -5.82
C ARG A 9 2.56 -18.13 -4.49
N ARG A 10 3.68 -17.64 -3.97
CA ARG A 10 3.73 -16.95 -2.66
C ARG A 10 2.69 -15.83 -2.58
N ILE A 11 2.53 -15.05 -3.66
CA ILE A 11 1.55 -13.97 -3.73
C ILE A 11 0.11 -14.47 -3.55
N ASP A 12 -0.27 -15.60 -4.16
CA ASP A 12 -1.63 -16.13 -4.07
C ASP A 12 -1.96 -16.51 -2.62
N GLY A 13 -0.99 -17.06 -1.88
CA GLY A 13 -1.11 -17.35 -0.45
C GLY A 13 -1.29 -16.09 0.40
N LEU A 14 -0.46 -15.07 0.18
CA LEU A 14 -0.52 -13.80 0.93
C LEU A 14 -1.84 -13.06 0.69
N LEU A 15 -2.31 -13.02 -0.56
CA LEU A 15 -3.59 -12.38 -0.91
C LEU A 15 -4.78 -13.14 -0.32
N THR A 16 -4.72 -14.47 -0.31
CA THR A 16 -5.74 -15.33 0.30
C THR A 16 -5.82 -15.07 1.80
N GLU A 17 -4.68 -15.13 2.51
CA GLU A 17 -4.64 -14.89 3.96
C GLU A 17 -5.09 -13.47 4.31
N TYR A 18 -4.66 -12.46 3.55
CA TYR A 18 -5.13 -11.09 3.78
C TYR A 18 -6.66 -11.02 3.62
N GLY A 19 -7.19 -11.64 2.56
CA GLY A 19 -8.62 -11.70 2.28
C GLY A 19 -9.46 -12.36 3.37
N GLU A 20 -8.92 -13.30 4.15
CA GLU A 20 -9.66 -13.96 5.25
C GLU A 20 -10.17 -12.96 6.30
N SER A 21 -9.48 -11.84 6.48
CA SER A 21 -9.87 -10.76 7.41
C SER A 21 -10.66 -9.63 6.75
N HIS A 22 -11.10 -9.81 5.50
CA HIS A 22 -11.82 -8.80 4.71
C HIS A 22 -12.96 -9.42 3.91
N GLN A 23 -13.93 -10.03 4.59
CA GLN A 23 -15.10 -10.63 3.95
C GLN A 23 -16.31 -9.70 3.94
N ASN A 24 -16.48 -8.88 4.98
CA ASN A 24 -17.59 -7.94 5.10
C ASN A 24 -17.53 -6.84 4.02
N ALA A 25 -18.65 -6.57 3.35
CA ALA A 25 -18.71 -5.59 2.26
C ALA A 25 -18.39 -4.16 2.72
N THR A 26 -18.87 -3.76 3.90
CA THR A 26 -18.60 -2.44 4.51
C THR A 26 -17.12 -2.31 4.87
N ASN A 27 -16.53 -3.33 5.49
CA ASN A 27 -15.10 -3.32 5.81
C ASN A 27 -14.25 -3.19 4.54
N LYS A 28 -14.56 -3.96 3.49
CA LYS A 28 -13.90 -3.86 2.19
C LYS A 28 -14.04 -2.48 1.57
N PHE A 29 -15.24 -1.89 1.59
CA PHE A 29 -15.47 -0.55 1.07
C PHE A 29 -14.63 0.51 1.79
N ILE A 30 -14.58 0.44 3.12
CA ILE A 30 -13.72 1.32 3.94
C ILE A 30 -12.26 1.14 3.52
N HIS A 31 -11.79 -0.09 3.32
CA HIS A 31 -10.42 -0.37 2.88
C HIS A 31 -10.10 0.20 1.49
N TRP A 32 -11.05 0.12 0.55
CA TRP A 32 -10.91 0.71 -0.78
C TRP A 32 -10.67 2.21 -0.77
N ILE A 33 -11.10 2.91 0.29
CA ILE A 33 -10.86 4.34 0.49
C ILE A 33 -9.61 4.58 1.34
N CYS A 34 -9.53 3.94 2.51
CA CYS A 34 -8.50 4.23 3.50
C CYS A 34 -7.12 3.71 3.09
N VAL A 35 -7.00 2.55 2.43
CA VAL A 35 -5.69 2.00 2.06
C VAL A 35 -4.96 2.89 1.05
N PRO A 36 -5.56 3.36 -0.06
CA PRO A 36 -4.89 4.30 -0.96
C PRO A 36 -4.50 5.61 -0.26
N VAL A 37 -5.35 6.12 0.62
CA VAL A 37 -5.06 7.32 1.41
C VAL A 37 -3.89 7.10 2.37
N ILE A 38 -3.82 5.94 3.03
CA ILE A 38 -2.72 5.57 3.91
C ILE A 38 -1.41 5.43 3.11
N VAL A 39 -1.45 4.82 1.92
CA VAL A 39 -0.27 4.73 1.04
C VAL A 39 0.25 6.13 0.70
N TRP A 40 -0.63 7.03 0.26
CA TRP A 40 -0.23 8.41 -0.05
C TRP A 40 0.34 9.10 1.19
N THR A 41 -0.37 9.10 2.31
CA THR A 41 0.08 9.80 3.53
C THR A 41 1.40 9.26 4.08
N VAL A 42 1.65 7.94 4.02
CA VAL A 42 2.97 7.37 4.38
C VAL A 42 4.07 7.91 3.49
N THR A 43 3.86 7.94 2.16
CA THR A 43 4.86 8.51 1.25
C THR A 43 5.05 10.02 1.47
N ALA A 44 3.99 10.77 1.78
CA ALA A 44 4.04 12.20 2.05
C ALA A 44 4.80 12.52 3.35
N LEU A 45 4.60 11.72 4.40
CA LEU A 45 5.34 11.83 5.65
C LEU A 45 6.83 11.56 5.44
N LEU A 46 7.16 10.49 4.70
CA LEU A 46 8.56 10.19 4.34
C LEU A 46 9.17 11.26 3.44
N TRP A 47 8.40 11.84 2.53
CA TRP A 47 8.82 12.91 1.64
C TRP A 47 9.20 14.17 2.40
N SER A 48 8.54 14.43 3.52
CA SER A 48 8.74 15.62 4.35
C SER A 48 9.86 15.50 5.37
N LEU A 49 10.50 14.33 5.47
CA LEU A 49 11.64 14.14 6.38
C LEU A 49 12.89 14.87 5.87
N PRO A 50 13.71 15.44 6.76
CA PRO A 50 15.00 16.00 6.37
C PRO A 50 15.88 14.90 5.76
N VAL A 51 16.62 15.26 4.71
CA VAL A 51 17.53 14.35 4.01
C VAL A 51 18.99 14.75 4.26
N PRO A 52 19.95 13.81 4.23
CA PRO A 52 21.36 14.15 4.23
C PRO A 52 21.75 14.95 2.98
N ALA A 53 22.74 15.84 3.08
CA ALA A 53 23.17 16.70 1.96
C ALA A 53 23.52 15.92 0.67
N ILE A 54 23.99 14.68 0.77
CA ILE A 54 24.27 13.83 -0.39
C ILE A 54 23.00 13.51 -1.20
N PHE A 55 21.83 13.42 -0.57
CA PHE A 55 20.56 13.20 -1.28
C PHE A 55 20.12 14.42 -2.09
N GLU A 56 20.41 15.63 -1.61
CA GLU A 56 20.05 16.88 -2.29
C GLU A 56 20.74 17.03 -3.66
N THR A 57 21.86 16.32 -3.87
CA THR A 57 22.58 16.31 -5.16
C THR A 57 21.88 15.49 -6.24
N VAL A 58 20.91 14.66 -5.88
CA VAL A 58 20.19 13.77 -6.81
C VAL A 58 18.72 14.21 -6.88
N PRO A 59 18.21 14.63 -8.06
CA PRO A 59 16.82 15.05 -8.19
C PRO A 59 15.84 14.00 -7.67
N TYR A 60 14.90 14.43 -6.83
CA TYR A 60 13.84 13.60 -6.25
C TYR A 60 14.31 12.45 -5.33
N LEU A 61 15.59 12.38 -4.98
CA LEU A 61 16.07 11.40 -4.00
C LEU A 61 15.69 11.85 -2.59
N ASN A 62 14.84 11.07 -1.92
CA ASN A 62 14.44 11.28 -0.53
C ASN A 62 14.01 9.95 0.10
N TRP A 63 13.62 9.99 1.38
CA TRP A 63 13.20 8.78 2.09
C TRP A 63 11.98 8.10 1.48
N ALA A 64 11.05 8.84 0.88
CA ALA A 64 9.89 8.25 0.21
C ALA A 64 10.30 7.48 -1.04
N THR A 65 11.15 8.04 -1.90
CA THR A 65 11.59 7.37 -3.13
C THR A 65 12.49 6.17 -2.84
N VAL A 66 13.30 6.22 -1.78
CA VAL A 66 14.04 5.04 -1.27
C VAL A 66 13.08 3.94 -0.83
N VAL A 67 12.07 4.25 -0.01
CA VAL A 67 11.10 3.25 0.47
C VAL A 67 10.26 2.68 -0.68
N ILE A 68 9.85 3.51 -1.65
CA ILE A 68 9.15 3.05 -2.86
C ILE A 68 10.03 2.09 -3.67
N ALA A 69 11.32 2.38 -3.83
CA ALA A 69 12.25 1.50 -4.53
C ALA A 69 12.40 0.15 -3.80
N LEU A 70 12.56 0.16 -2.48
CA LEU A 70 12.63 -1.07 -1.68
C LEU A 70 11.33 -1.87 -1.73
N ALA A 71 10.17 -1.21 -1.65
CA ALA A 71 8.87 -1.86 -1.80
C ALA A 71 8.72 -2.46 -3.21
N THR A 72 9.17 -1.77 -4.25
CA THR A 72 9.17 -2.28 -5.62
C THR A 72 10.03 -3.54 -5.76
N VAL A 73 11.23 -3.56 -5.17
CA VAL A 73 12.08 -4.76 -5.11
C VAL A 73 11.35 -5.90 -4.41
N TYR A 74 10.69 -5.63 -3.28
CA TYR A 74 9.87 -6.63 -2.60
C TYR A 74 8.76 -7.18 -3.51
N TYR A 75 8.02 -6.32 -4.21
CA TYR A 75 6.97 -6.79 -5.13
C TYR A 75 7.53 -7.54 -6.34
N LEU A 76 8.73 -7.21 -6.82
CA LEU A 76 9.41 -8.01 -7.86
C LEU A 76 9.65 -9.45 -7.40
N THR A 77 9.88 -9.69 -6.11
CA THR A 77 9.98 -11.06 -5.56
C THR A 77 8.64 -11.80 -5.52
N LEU A 78 7.52 -11.09 -5.63
CA LEU A 78 6.17 -11.66 -5.57
C LEU A 78 5.57 -11.83 -6.97
N SER A 79 5.65 -10.81 -7.82
CA SER A 79 5.06 -10.76 -9.16
C SER A 79 5.52 -9.50 -9.91
N ILE A 80 6.06 -9.68 -11.13
CA ILE A 80 6.52 -8.57 -11.98
C ILE A 80 5.37 -7.59 -12.31
N PRO A 81 4.17 -8.03 -12.74
CA PRO A 81 3.06 -7.11 -12.99
C PRO A 81 2.63 -6.32 -11.76
N LEU A 82 2.56 -6.95 -10.58
CA LEU A 82 2.25 -6.21 -9.34
C LEU A 82 3.33 -5.18 -9.00
N ALA A 83 4.61 -5.51 -9.22
CA ALA A 83 5.70 -4.57 -9.01
C ALA A 83 5.54 -3.31 -9.86
N PHE A 84 5.18 -3.46 -11.14
CA PHE A 84 4.91 -2.30 -12.00
C PHE A 84 3.72 -1.49 -11.53
N GLY A 85 2.61 -2.12 -11.14
CA GLY A 85 1.45 -1.40 -10.63
C GLY A 85 1.73 -0.65 -9.32
N MET A 86 2.43 -1.29 -8.40
CA MET A 86 2.81 -0.66 -7.13
C MET A 86 3.85 0.45 -7.33
N ALA A 87 4.82 0.27 -8.24
CA ALA A 87 5.76 1.33 -8.62
C ALA A 87 5.02 2.52 -9.25
N PHE A 88 4.04 2.27 -10.12
CA PHE A 88 3.20 3.32 -10.71
C PHE A 88 2.44 4.10 -9.63
N ILE A 89 1.82 3.41 -8.67
CA ILE A 89 1.16 4.07 -7.52
C ILE A 89 2.16 4.93 -6.73
N GLY A 90 3.37 4.42 -6.49
CA GLY A 90 4.44 5.17 -5.82
C GLY A 90 4.88 6.43 -6.58
N ILE A 91 4.97 6.36 -7.91
CA ILE A 91 5.25 7.50 -8.78
C ILE A 91 4.14 8.53 -8.69
N VAL A 92 2.87 8.12 -8.78
CA VAL A 92 1.72 9.01 -8.64
C VAL A 92 1.74 9.72 -7.28
N CYS A 93 2.01 8.99 -6.19
CA CYS A 93 2.15 9.60 -4.87
C CYS A 93 3.30 10.62 -4.81
N SER A 94 4.44 10.31 -5.42
CA SER A 94 5.58 11.23 -5.52
C SER A 94 5.24 12.50 -6.30
N ILE A 95 4.49 12.39 -7.39
CA ILE A 95 4.01 13.54 -8.17
C ILE A 95 3.08 14.41 -7.32
N ILE A 96 2.13 13.80 -6.60
CA ILE A 96 1.21 14.52 -5.70
C ILE A 96 2.00 15.26 -4.61
N ASN A 97 3.01 14.61 -4.01
CA ASN A 97 3.82 15.22 -2.96
C ASN A 97 4.68 16.38 -3.49
N ALA A 98 5.27 16.23 -4.68
CA ALA A 98 6.07 17.27 -5.31
C ALA A 98 5.24 18.48 -5.77
N ALA A 99 4.00 18.25 -6.18
CA ALA A 99 3.06 19.29 -6.61
C ALA A 99 2.23 19.88 -5.45
N TYR A 100 2.52 19.50 -4.20
CA TYR A 100 1.75 19.93 -3.05
C TYR A 100 1.98 21.41 -2.75
N ASP A 101 0.93 22.22 -2.91
CA ASP A 101 0.96 23.67 -2.71
C ASP A 101 -0.29 24.14 -1.96
N LEU A 102 -0.47 23.65 -0.73
CA LEU A 102 -1.56 24.07 0.15
C LEU A 102 -1.01 24.83 1.37
N PRO A 103 -1.85 25.64 2.06
CA PRO A 103 -1.38 26.46 3.19
C PRO A 103 -0.83 25.68 4.37
N LEU A 104 -1.32 24.45 4.61
CA LEU A 104 -0.79 23.59 5.67
C LEU A 104 0.40 22.80 5.14
N PRO A 105 1.53 22.70 5.87
CA PRO A 105 2.65 21.87 5.47
C PRO A 105 2.25 20.43 5.15
N LEU A 106 2.86 19.84 4.11
CA LEU A 106 2.55 18.49 3.62
C LEU A 106 2.50 17.46 4.75
N TRP A 107 3.49 17.47 5.65
CA TRP A 107 3.54 16.52 6.75
C TRP A 107 2.38 16.66 7.75
N GLN A 108 1.89 17.88 7.99
CA GLN A 108 0.76 18.12 8.92
C GLN A 108 -0.53 17.61 8.31
N THR A 109 -0.75 17.94 7.03
CA THR A 109 -1.89 17.44 6.26
C THR A 109 -1.86 15.93 6.17
N ALA A 110 -0.71 15.35 5.82
CA ALA A 110 -0.53 13.91 5.73
C ALA A 110 -0.76 13.22 7.08
N LEU A 111 -0.24 13.77 8.19
CA LEU A 111 -0.43 13.21 9.53
C LEU A 111 -1.90 13.23 9.95
N ALA A 112 -2.59 14.36 9.75
CA ALA A 112 -4.01 14.47 10.08
C ALA A 112 -4.84 13.46 9.28
N VAL A 113 -4.63 13.38 7.97
CA VAL A 113 -5.33 12.45 7.08
C VAL A 113 -4.98 10.99 7.41
N PHE A 114 -3.71 10.71 7.74
CA PHE A 114 -3.26 9.37 8.14
C PHE A 114 -4.01 8.88 9.38
N VAL A 115 -4.13 9.72 10.41
CA VAL A 115 -4.88 9.39 11.63
C VAL A 115 -6.34 9.10 11.33
N VAL A 116 -7.00 9.95 10.53
CA VAL A 116 -8.41 9.76 10.15
C VAL A 116 -8.60 8.46 9.35
N ALA A 117 -7.73 8.18 8.38
CA ALA A 117 -7.80 6.96 7.58
C ALA A 117 -7.59 5.69 8.41
N TRP A 118 -6.67 5.73 9.38
CA TRP A 118 -6.46 4.62 10.31
C TRP A 118 -7.64 4.40 11.25
N ILE A 119 -8.25 5.47 11.78
CA ILE A 119 -9.50 5.37 12.54
C ILE A 119 -10.56 4.67 11.69
N GLY A 120 -10.69 5.07 10.42
CA GLY A 120 -11.55 4.41 9.45
C GLY A 120 -11.28 2.90 9.33
N GLN A 121 -10.02 2.52 9.08
CA GLN A 121 -9.64 1.09 9.00
C GLN A 121 -9.98 0.32 10.28
N PHE A 122 -9.74 0.88 11.46
CA PHE A 122 -10.07 0.22 12.73
C PHE A 122 -11.58 0.06 12.93
N ILE A 123 -12.39 1.04 12.50
CA ILE A 123 -13.85 0.90 12.47
C ILE A 123 -14.25 -0.23 11.52
N GLY A 124 -13.66 -0.30 10.32
CA GLY A 124 -13.89 -1.38 9.37
C GLY A 124 -13.61 -2.76 9.98
N HIS A 125 -12.45 -2.91 10.64
CA HIS A 125 -12.10 -4.16 11.32
C HIS A 125 -12.98 -4.49 12.53
N LYS A 126 -13.47 -3.48 13.25
CA LYS A 126 -14.46 -3.67 14.31
C LYS A 126 -15.77 -4.25 13.75
N ILE A 127 -16.21 -3.77 12.58
CA ILE A 127 -17.39 -4.28 11.87
C ILE A 127 -17.15 -5.72 11.36
N GLU A 128 -15.94 -6.00 10.86
CA GLU A 128 -15.55 -7.34 10.42
C GLU A 128 -15.51 -8.36 11.57
N GLY A 129 -15.19 -7.91 12.79
CA GLY A 129 -14.99 -8.79 13.95
C GLY A 129 -13.64 -9.53 13.93
N LYS A 130 -12.75 -9.19 12.99
CA LYS A 130 -11.38 -9.73 12.90
C LYS A 130 -10.35 -8.64 13.08
N LYS A 131 -9.26 -8.96 13.78
CA LYS A 131 -8.12 -8.05 13.97
C LYS A 131 -7.44 -7.76 12.61
N PRO A 132 -6.88 -6.57 12.41
CA PRO A 132 -6.08 -6.28 11.23
C PRO A 132 -4.92 -7.25 11.03
N SER A 133 -4.66 -7.67 9.79
CA SER A 133 -3.62 -8.66 9.47
C SER A 133 -2.22 -8.22 9.85
N PHE A 134 -1.92 -6.92 9.87
CA PHE A 134 -0.58 -6.44 10.22
C PHE A 134 -0.20 -6.68 11.70
N PHE A 135 -1.17 -6.99 12.56
CA PHE A 135 -0.88 -7.46 13.92
C PHE A 135 -0.27 -8.86 13.94
N LYS A 136 -0.50 -9.67 12.90
CA LYS A 136 0.17 -10.97 12.73
C LYS A 136 1.58 -10.76 12.18
N ASP A 137 1.68 -9.94 11.14
CA ASP A 137 2.93 -9.67 10.45
C ASP A 137 2.87 -8.31 9.74
N ILE A 138 3.85 -7.45 10.01
CA ILE A 138 3.95 -6.11 9.42
C ILE A 138 3.97 -6.12 7.89
N GLN A 139 4.39 -7.23 7.25
CA GLN A 139 4.35 -7.37 5.79
C GLN A 139 2.96 -7.14 5.21
N PHE A 140 1.88 -7.38 5.97
CA PHE A 140 0.52 -7.15 5.50
C PHE A 140 0.17 -5.68 5.25
N LEU A 141 1.01 -4.73 5.71
CA LEU A 141 0.92 -3.34 5.29
C LEU A 141 1.26 -3.15 3.80
N LEU A 142 2.18 -3.97 3.25
CA LEU A 142 2.50 -4.00 1.83
C LEU A 142 1.45 -4.83 1.05
N ILE A 143 0.92 -5.87 1.66
CA ILE A 143 -0.07 -6.73 1.01
C ILE A 143 -1.42 -6.03 0.83
N GLY A 144 -1.86 -5.17 1.76
CA GLY A 144 -3.14 -4.46 1.65
C GLY A 144 -3.33 -3.66 0.35
N PRO A 145 -2.39 -2.78 -0.02
CA PRO A 145 -2.43 -2.06 -1.31
C PRO A 145 -2.40 -3.00 -2.52
N ALA A 146 -1.53 -4.02 -2.51
CA ALA A 146 -1.47 -5.03 -3.56
C ALA A 146 -2.78 -5.83 -3.65
N TRP A 147 -3.47 -6.00 -2.53
CA TRP A 147 -4.76 -6.68 -2.47
C TRP A 147 -5.86 -5.90 -3.20
N LEU A 148 -5.90 -4.58 -3.04
CA LEU A 148 -6.80 -3.74 -3.85
C LEU A 148 -6.42 -3.77 -5.33
N LEU A 149 -5.13 -3.62 -5.64
CA LEU A 149 -4.64 -3.64 -7.02
C LEU A 149 -4.98 -4.95 -7.74
N HIS A 150 -4.94 -6.09 -7.04
CA HIS A 150 -5.26 -7.37 -7.66
C HIS A 150 -6.70 -7.44 -8.16
N PHE A 151 -7.67 -6.80 -7.50
CA PHE A 151 -9.05 -6.79 -7.98
C PHE A 151 -9.17 -6.00 -9.29
N LEU A 152 -8.42 -4.90 -9.41
CA LEU A 152 -8.34 -4.14 -10.66
C LEU A 152 -7.73 -5.00 -11.77
N TYR A 153 -6.64 -5.70 -11.47
CA TYR A 153 -5.97 -6.58 -12.43
C TYR A 153 -6.87 -7.74 -12.88
N ARG A 154 -7.56 -8.39 -11.93
CA ARG A 154 -8.54 -9.44 -12.23
C ARG A 154 -9.67 -8.92 -13.11
N LYS A 155 -10.18 -7.72 -12.84
CA LYS A 155 -11.22 -7.08 -13.66
C LYS A 155 -10.71 -6.71 -15.06
N ALA A 156 -9.45 -6.32 -15.18
CA ALA A 156 -8.79 -5.97 -16.45
C ALA A 156 -8.23 -7.18 -17.22
N GLY A 157 -8.31 -8.40 -16.67
CA GLY A 157 -7.73 -9.60 -17.27
C GLY A 157 -6.19 -9.68 -17.21
N ILE A 158 -5.55 -8.84 -16.40
CA ILE A 158 -4.10 -8.83 -16.23
C ILE A 158 -3.69 -9.97 -15.29
N LYS A 159 -2.84 -10.86 -15.79
CA LYS A 159 -2.21 -11.92 -14.97
C LYS A 159 -1.01 -11.33 -14.25
N TYR A 160 -0.85 -11.70 -12.99
CA TYR A 160 0.23 -11.28 -12.10
C TYR A 160 0.60 -12.47 -11.24
#